data_AF-A0A5Q4ZTI1-F1
#
_entry.id   AF-A0A5Q4ZTI1-F1
#
_cell.length_a   1.000
_cell.length_b   1.000
_cell.length_c   1.000
_cell.angle_alpha   90.00
_cell.angle_beta   90.00
_cell.angle_gamma   90.00
#
_symmetry.space_group_name_H-M   'P 1'
#
loop_
_entity.id
_entity.type
_entity.pdbx_description
1 polymer ?
#
loop_
_entity_poly.entity_id
_entity_poly.type
_entity_poly.pdbx_seq_one_letter_code
_entity_poly.pdbx_strand_id
1 'polypeptide(L)'
;MIFVNNLENIDIASQNINKLTLEFKKYFIDDESSDSKTYLENINTSLNKLKSKRSNHFLLLVDIRNDIQDLIKFTKKITISNVRLRLKIGLEQLSDRVLLAKKNQRYFSFILKKIKQDIESLRDDYIITLKEILSDSISENSKLKGTLVNFEIKLPEIEKKLDLKEQDIRTLLDESLLTFSSKVESLDKEIEQSFRRGKESLLKAEKDSYNKLLSSSSEYNIRLQKEASSLKDDLNNFINKQIDDSREEINYLKNKIDEDHLAFKSIYENMVGLYVEAGNERLAKHNLEQAQIEKESADNMRSMGIGLLFVLIGFAAWFLVLLAQLPAEVNYLSWFIPRFLTLTFCSTPAIYLLKESASHRHKENLYRQRGTQLATIDAYLADFDDTNKVGVKSDLAKNFYTVHNGKADTSNVPDFIKQMKEFAAVTKTFNKIAPVEQAQHQQTPSTPVTPIHEASNTEKKQQA
;
A
#
# COMPACT_ATOMS: atom_id res chain seq x y z
N MET A 1 1.19 -21.17 80.89
CA MET A 1 1.50 -20.31 82.06
C MET A 1 2.84 -20.64 82.77
N ILE A 2 3.44 -21.82 82.58
CA ILE A 2 4.82 -22.12 83.04
C ILE A 2 5.89 -21.40 82.20
N PHE A 3 5.54 -20.99 80.98
CA PHE A 3 6.42 -20.25 80.08
C PHE A 3 6.68 -18.78 80.50
N VAL A 4 5.79 -18.15 81.26
CA VAL A 4 5.97 -16.75 81.69
C VAL A 4 6.89 -16.68 82.92
N ASN A 5 6.78 -17.63 83.86
CA ASN A 5 7.65 -17.68 85.05
C ASN A 5 9.14 -18.00 84.73
N ASN A 6 9.41 -18.73 83.64
CA ASN A 6 10.80 -19.04 83.26
C ASN A 6 11.52 -17.87 82.57
N LEU A 7 10.80 -16.96 81.92
CA LEU A 7 11.39 -15.75 81.35
C LEU A 7 11.76 -14.73 82.43
N GLU A 8 10.95 -14.63 83.48
CA GLU A 8 11.20 -13.74 84.62
C GLU A 8 12.44 -14.16 85.43
N ASN A 9 12.66 -15.48 85.60
CA ASN A 9 13.84 -16.01 86.28
C ASN A 9 15.16 -15.76 85.51
N ILE A 10 15.12 -15.70 84.17
CA ILE A 10 16.30 -15.42 83.34
C ILE A 10 16.66 -13.93 83.42
N ASP A 11 15.68 -13.04 83.46
CA ASP A 11 15.93 -11.61 83.67
C ASP A 11 16.46 -11.32 85.08
N ILE A 12 15.96 -12.01 86.12
CA ILE A 12 16.49 -11.91 87.49
C ILE A 12 17.93 -12.43 87.57
N ALA A 13 18.26 -13.55 86.90
CA ALA A 13 19.62 -14.07 86.84
C ALA A 13 20.58 -13.10 86.12
N SER A 14 20.13 -12.48 85.01
CA SER A 14 20.91 -11.46 84.31
C SER A 14 21.16 -10.22 85.17
N GLN A 15 20.20 -9.81 86.01
CA GLN A 15 20.37 -8.69 86.93
C GLN A 15 21.34 -9.03 88.08
N ASN A 16 21.26 -10.24 88.64
CA ASN A 16 22.18 -10.68 89.70
C ASN A 16 23.63 -10.84 89.22
N ILE A 17 23.85 -11.32 88.00
CA ILE A 17 25.20 -11.43 87.42
C ILE A 17 25.79 -10.05 87.11
N ASN A 18 24.97 -9.10 86.63
CA ASN A 18 25.42 -7.72 86.47
C ASN A 18 25.82 -7.09 87.80
N LYS A 19 25.09 -7.38 88.89
CA LYS A 19 25.42 -6.93 90.24
C LYS A 19 26.72 -7.57 90.75
N LEU A 20 26.92 -8.87 90.53
CA LEU A 20 28.15 -9.58 90.92
C LEU A 20 29.36 -9.07 90.14
N THR A 21 29.20 -8.76 88.85
CA THR A 21 30.25 -8.18 87.99
C THR A 21 30.66 -6.78 88.45
N LEU A 22 29.70 -5.99 88.94
CA LEU A 22 29.92 -4.69 89.57
C LEU A 22 30.66 -4.80 90.91
N GLU A 23 30.34 -5.80 91.74
CA GLU A 23 31.06 -6.06 92.99
C GLU A 23 32.47 -6.62 92.76
N PHE A 24 32.66 -7.50 91.77
CA PHE A 24 33.97 -8.05 91.42
C PHE A 24 34.91 -6.96 90.88
N LYS A 25 34.40 -6.05 90.04
CA LYS A 25 35.14 -4.83 89.67
C LYS A 25 35.53 -4.03 90.90
N LYS A 26 34.69 -3.93 91.92
CA LYS A 26 34.95 -3.11 93.12
C LYS A 26 36.15 -3.57 93.96
N TYR A 27 36.51 -4.86 93.94
CA TYR A 27 37.60 -5.43 94.75
C TYR A 27 38.91 -5.67 94.00
N PHE A 28 38.90 -5.67 92.67
CA PHE A 28 40.07 -6.01 91.83
C PHE A 28 40.50 -4.86 90.89
N ILE A 29 40.16 -3.61 91.24
CA ILE A 29 40.43 -2.43 90.38
C ILE A 29 41.92 -2.18 90.09
N ASP A 30 42.85 -2.68 90.91
CA ASP A 30 44.29 -2.38 90.74
C ASP A 30 45.16 -3.57 90.26
N ASP A 31 44.57 -4.73 89.97
CA ASP A 31 45.31 -5.90 89.47
C ASP A 31 45.17 -6.00 87.94
N GLU A 32 46.07 -5.33 87.21
CA GLU A 32 46.17 -5.39 85.73
C GLU A 32 46.72 -6.73 85.20
N SER A 33 46.67 -7.82 85.99
CA SER A 33 47.06 -9.12 85.47
C SER A 33 46.12 -9.57 84.35
N SER A 34 46.72 -9.74 83.15
CA SER A 34 46.12 -10.20 81.88
C SER A 34 45.01 -11.24 82.07
N ASP A 35 45.22 -12.20 82.96
CA ASP A 35 44.36 -13.36 83.11
C ASP A 35 42.97 -13.00 83.67
N SER A 36 42.89 -12.14 84.69
CA SER A 36 41.62 -11.76 85.33
C SER A 36 40.69 -11.03 84.36
N LYS A 37 41.27 -10.23 83.46
CA LYS A 37 40.57 -9.51 82.39
C LYS A 37 40.04 -10.48 81.32
N THR A 38 40.86 -11.44 80.89
CA THR A 38 40.46 -12.51 79.97
C THR A 38 39.33 -13.36 80.55
N TYR A 39 39.33 -13.62 81.86
CA TYR A 39 38.25 -14.38 82.51
C TYR A 39 36.91 -13.63 82.48
N LEU A 40 36.90 -12.31 82.73
CA LEU A 40 35.69 -11.48 82.65
C LEU A 40 35.13 -11.37 81.23
N GLU A 41 36.03 -11.26 80.24
CA GLU A 41 35.66 -11.14 78.83
C GLU A 41 35.04 -12.43 78.27
N ASN A 42 35.56 -13.59 78.71
CA ASN A 42 34.97 -14.90 78.38
C ASN A 42 33.57 -15.08 78.98
N ILE A 43 33.35 -14.64 80.22
CA ILE A 43 32.03 -14.71 80.86
C ILE A 43 31.00 -13.87 80.07
N ASN A 44 31.36 -12.63 79.73
CA ASN A 44 30.47 -11.75 78.95
C ASN A 44 30.18 -12.30 77.54
N THR A 45 31.18 -12.90 76.90
CA THR A 45 31.03 -13.47 75.56
C THR A 45 30.06 -14.67 75.55
N SER A 46 30.17 -15.56 76.55
CA SER A 46 29.24 -16.69 76.71
C SER A 46 27.81 -16.22 77.01
N LEU A 47 27.67 -15.17 77.81
CA LEU A 47 26.37 -14.60 78.18
C LEU A 47 25.67 -13.93 76.98
N ASN A 48 26.43 -13.26 76.11
CA ASN A 48 25.92 -12.68 74.87
C ASN A 48 25.53 -13.75 73.83
N LYS A 49 26.29 -14.86 73.75
CA LYS A 49 25.90 -16.03 72.93
C LYS A 49 24.59 -16.68 73.40
N LEU A 50 24.34 -16.72 74.70
CA LEU A 50 23.08 -17.19 75.27
C LEU A 50 21.91 -16.26 74.89
N LYS A 51 22.10 -14.94 74.95
CA LYS A 51 21.08 -13.96 74.53
C LYS A 51 20.75 -14.04 73.03
N SER A 52 21.72 -14.29 72.15
CA SER A 52 21.49 -14.36 70.70
C SER A 52 20.79 -15.65 70.25
N LYS A 53 20.94 -16.75 70.98
CA LYS A 53 20.23 -18.03 70.71
C LYS A 53 18.71 -18.00 71.03
N ARG A 54 18.18 -16.86 71.52
CA ARG A 54 16.75 -16.62 71.84
C ARG A 54 15.78 -16.88 70.67
N SER A 55 16.26 -16.95 69.42
CA SER A 55 15.44 -17.14 68.21
C SER A 55 15.10 -18.59 67.84
N ASN A 56 15.79 -19.62 68.35
CA ASN A 56 15.57 -21.01 67.92
C ASN A 56 15.33 -21.94 69.12
N HIS A 57 14.05 -22.23 69.38
CA HIS A 57 13.56 -22.66 70.68
C HIS A 57 13.69 -24.16 71.02
N PHE A 58 14.55 -24.94 70.34
CA PHE A 58 14.63 -26.39 70.58
C PHE A 58 16.04 -26.96 70.92
N LEU A 59 17.07 -26.12 71.04
CA LEU A 59 18.46 -26.56 71.31
C LEU A 59 19.01 -26.12 72.68
N LEU A 60 18.20 -25.53 73.55
CA LEU A 60 18.66 -24.76 74.72
C LEU A 60 18.84 -25.58 76.02
N LEU A 61 18.32 -26.80 76.13
CA LEU A 61 18.35 -27.54 77.41
C LEU A 61 19.62 -28.38 77.65
N VAL A 62 20.41 -28.66 76.61
CA VAL A 62 21.63 -29.48 76.73
C VAL A 62 22.87 -28.64 77.06
N ASP A 63 22.96 -27.41 76.56
CA ASP A 63 24.14 -26.54 76.77
C ASP A 63 24.24 -25.97 78.20
N ILE A 64 23.11 -25.65 78.86
CA ILE A 64 23.10 -24.97 80.18
C ILE A 64 23.63 -25.88 81.32
N ARG A 65 23.51 -27.21 81.18
CA ARG A 65 23.91 -28.16 82.23
C ARG A 65 25.44 -28.28 82.37
N ASN A 66 26.16 -28.16 81.27
CA ASN A 66 27.61 -28.34 81.24
C ASN A 66 28.33 -27.14 81.85
N ASP A 67 27.84 -25.93 81.61
CA ASP A 67 28.45 -24.69 82.11
C ASP A 67 28.38 -24.54 83.65
N ILE A 68 27.40 -25.16 84.31
CA ILE A 68 27.25 -25.11 85.78
C ILE A 68 28.24 -26.05 86.51
N GLN A 69 28.64 -27.16 85.88
CA GLN A 69 29.56 -28.14 86.48
C GLN A 69 30.99 -27.62 86.60
N ASP A 70 31.43 -26.81 85.64
CA ASP A 70 32.79 -26.27 85.62
C ASP A 70 33.02 -25.20 86.71
N LEU A 71 31.97 -24.49 87.11
CA LEU A 71 32.02 -23.48 88.18
C LEU A 71 32.26 -24.11 89.56
N ILE A 72 31.74 -25.33 89.81
CA ILE A 72 31.85 -26.03 91.11
C ILE A 72 33.25 -26.62 91.33
N LYS A 73 33.94 -27.06 90.26
CA LYS A 73 35.33 -27.58 90.37
C LYS A 73 36.33 -26.50 90.78
N PHE A 74 36.07 -25.25 90.43
CA PHE A 74 37.00 -24.14 90.64
C PHE A 74 37.14 -23.74 92.13
N THR A 75 36.06 -23.79 92.90
CA THR A 75 36.04 -23.32 94.31
C THR A 75 36.77 -24.24 95.29
N LYS A 76 36.84 -25.56 95.03
CA LYS A 76 37.56 -26.52 95.90
C LYS A 76 39.09 -26.39 95.90
N LYS A 77 39.67 -25.75 94.88
CA LYS A 77 41.14 -25.70 94.70
C LYS A 77 41.83 -24.64 95.58
N ILE A 78 41.09 -23.64 96.07
CA ILE A 78 41.64 -22.49 96.79
C ILE A 78 41.95 -22.83 98.27
N THR A 79 41.20 -23.72 98.91
CA THR A 79 41.28 -23.96 100.37
C THR A 79 42.48 -24.82 100.80
N ILE A 80 43.03 -25.66 99.92
CA ILE A 80 44.06 -26.66 100.28
C ILE A 80 45.48 -26.06 100.35
N SER A 81 45.75 -24.97 99.62
CA SER A 81 47.12 -24.40 99.53
C SER A 81 47.60 -23.70 100.80
N ASN A 82 46.70 -23.19 101.66
CA ASN A 82 47.10 -22.37 102.82
C ASN A 82 47.62 -23.18 104.02
N VAL A 83 47.22 -24.45 104.19
CA VAL A 83 47.61 -25.27 105.36
C VAL A 83 49.04 -25.79 105.25
N ARG A 84 49.51 -26.06 104.03
CA ARG A 84 50.81 -26.69 103.76
C ARG A 84 52.02 -25.78 104.08
N LEU A 85 51.82 -24.46 104.08
CA LEU A 85 52.88 -23.47 104.25
C LEU A 85 53.37 -23.37 105.72
N ARG A 86 52.49 -23.56 106.71
CA ARG A 86 52.82 -23.33 108.14
C ARG A 86 53.60 -24.48 108.79
N LEU A 87 53.38 -25.72 108.35
CA LEU A 87 54.02 -26.92 108.91
C LEU A 87 55.51 -27.03 108.57
N LYS A 88 55.92 -26.46 107.43
CA LYS A 88 57.30 -26.51 106.95
C LYS A 88 58.25 -25.66 107.81
N ILE A 89 57.78 -24.49 108.27
CA ILE A 89 58.59 -23.51 109.01
C ILE A 89 58.98 -24.03 110.40
N GLY A 90 58.09 -24.80 111.07
CA GLY A 90 58.34 -25.31 112.42
C GLY A 90 59.36 -26.45 112.49
N LEU A 91 59.44 -27.29 111.46
CA LEU A 91 60.35 -28.44 111.42
C LEU A 91 61.81 -28.04 111.17
N GLU A 92 62.05 -26.98 110.42
CA GLU A 92 63.40 -26.49 110.12
C GLU A 92 64.10 -25.94 111.38
N GLN A 93 63.37 -25.27 112.28
CA GLN A 93 63.94 -24.70 113.52
C GLN A 93 64.35 -25.75 114.57
N LEU A 94 63.73 -26.93 114.54
CA LEU A 94 64.00 -28.03 115.49
C LEU A 94 65.31 -28.76 115.14
N SER A 95 65.61 -28.87 113.85
CA SER A 95 66.81 -29.54 113.32
C SER A 95 68.11 -28.83 113.77
N ASP A 96 68.12 -27.49 113.74
CA ASP A 96 69.32 -26.69 114.06
C ASP A 96 69.74 -26.78 115.53
N ARG A 97 68.79 -27.00 116.45
CA ARG A 97 69.08 -27.08 117.90
C ARG A 97 69.61 -28.45 118.33
N VAL A 98 69.30 -29.51 117.60
CA VAL A 98 69.81 -30.87 117.88
C VAL A 98 71.27 -31.01 117.45
N LEU A 99 71.70 -30.30 116.41
CA LEU A 99 73.07 -30.35 115.89
C LEU A 99 74.11 -29.73 116.85
N LEU A 100 73.71 -28.73 117.66
CA LEU A 100 74.61 -28.05 118.62
C LEU A 100 74.91 -28.87 119.90
N ALA A 101 74.05 -29.84 120.24
CA ALA A 101 74.09 -30.54 121.54
C ALA A 101 75.08 -31.73 121.61
N LYS A 102 75.75 -32.10 120.51
CA LYS A 102 76.54 -33.35 120.40
C LYS A 102 77.96 -33.26 120.99
N LYS A 103 78.41 -32.13 121.56
CA LYS A 103 79.83 -31.92 121.93
C LYS A 103 80.17 -31.80 123.43
N ASN A 104 79.24 -31.93 124.39
CA ASN A 104 79.61 -31.90 125.82
C ASN A 104 78.63 -32.65 126.75
N GLN A 105 79.08 -33.73 127.37
CA GLN A 105 78.23 -34.78 127.96
C GLN A 105 77.60 -34.44 129.33
N ARG A 106 77.98 -33.35 130.02
CA ARG A 106 77.31 -32.90 131.25
C ARG A 106 76.23 -31.82 131.06
N TYR A 107 76.17 -31.18 129.89
CA TYR A 107 75.10 -30.21 129.55
C TYR A 107 73.83 -30.87 129.00
N PHE A 108 73.94 -32.16 128.65
CA PHE A 108 72.90 -32.93 127.95
C PHE A 108 71.64 -33.18 128.80
N SER A 109 71.78 -33.36 130.12
CA SER A 109 70.64 -33.62 131.00
C SER A 109 69.76 -32.37 131.23
N PHE A 110 70.35 -31.17 131.24
CA PHE A 110 69.61 -29.91 131.38
C PHE A 110 68.85 -29.56 130.10
N ILE A 111 69.49 -29.75 128.94
CA ILE A 111 68.84 -29.52 127.63
C ILE A 111 67.73 -30.55 127.39
N LEU A 112 67.92 -31.83 127.71
CA LEU A 112 66.86 -32.84 127.60
C LEU A 112 65.64 -32.50 128.46
N LYS A 113 65.86 -31.97 129.68
CA LYS A 113 64.76 -31.57 130.56
C LYS A 113 63.99 -30.38 130.01
N LYS A 114 64.68 -29.41 129.40
CA LYS A 114 64.06 -28.24 128.78
C LYS A 114 63.36 -28.57 127.46
N ILE A 115 63.96 -29.42 126.61
CA ILE A 115 63.33 -29.94 125.39
C ILE A 115 62.06 -30.73 125.74
N LYS A 116 62.09 -31.55 126.80
CA LYS A 116 60.90 -32.27 127.25
C LYS A 116 59.77 -31.30 127.65
N GLN A 117 60.11 -30.22 128.34
CA GLN A 117 59.15 -29.21 128.77
C GLN A 117 58.57 -28.39 127.61
N ASP A 118 59.41 -28.04 126.62
CA ASP A 118 58.98 -27.33 125.40
C ASP A 118 58.10 -28.24 124.50
N ILE A 119 58.40 -29.56 124.45
CA ILE A 119 57.55 -30.54 123.74
C ILE A 119 56.20 -30.71 124.43
N GLU A 120 56.16 -30.71 125.76
CA GLU A 120 54.90 -30.79 126.51
C GLU A 120 54.04 -29.53 126.32
N SER A 121 54.64 -28.33 126.28
CA SER A 121 53.87 -27.09 126.01
C SER A 121 53.34 -27.03 124.57
N LEU A 122 54.13 -27.46 123.58
CA LEU A 122 53.69 -27.56 122.17
C LEU A 122 52.56 -28.58 121.99
N ARG A 123 52.60 -29.70 122.72
CA ARG A 123 51.53 -30.70 122.69
C ARG A 123 50.23 -30.13 123.25
N ASP A 124 50.30 -29.39 124.34
CA ASP A 124 49.11 -28.87 125.01
C ASP A 124 48.48 -27.71 124.19
N ASP A 125 49.27 -26.83 123.56
CA ASP A 125 48.79 -25.82 122.59
C ASP A 125 48.12 -26.47 121.36
N TYR A 126 48.69 -27.56 120.84
CA TYR A 126 48.12 -28.28 119.71
C TYR A 126 46.79 -28.96 120.06
N ILE A 127 46.65 -29.49 121.28
CA ILE A 127 45.40 -30.06 121.78
C ILE A 127 44.32 -28.97 121.96
N ILE A 128 44.69 -27.78 122.42
CA ILE A 128 43.76 -26.64 122.54
C ILE A 128 43.26 -26.20 121.15
N THR A 129 44.17 -26.05 120.18
CA THR A 129 43.81 -25.62 118.82
C THR A 129 42.95 -26.67 118.11
N LEU A 130 43.22 -27.96 118.31
CA LEU A 130 42.39 -29.05 117.79
C LEU A 130 41.00 -29.07 118.43
N LYS A 131 40.88 -28.75 119.72
CA LYS A 131 39.57 -28.66 120.40
C LYS A 131 38.74 -27.48 119.90
N GLU A 132 39.36 -26.33 119.60
CA GLU A 132 38.68 -25.18 118.99
C GLU A 132 38.20 -25.48 117.56
N ILE A 133 39.05 -26.08 116.71
CA ILE A 133 38.68 -26.46 115.34
C ILE A 133 37.56 -27.53 115.32
N LEU A 134 37.59 -28.46 116.27
CA LEU A 134 36.55 -29.49 116.41
C LEU A 134 35.23 -28.89 116.94
N SER A 135 35.31 -27.94 117.88
CA SER A 135 34.16 -27.18 118.39
C SER A 135 33.46 -26.38 117.28
N ASP A 136 34.23 -25.67 116.45
CA ASP A 136 33.69 -24.85 115.37
C ASP A 136 33.09 -25.71 114.24
N SER A 137 33.71 -26.86 113.94
CA SER A 137 33.19 -27.81 112.94
C SER A 137 31.90 -28.51 113.42
N ILE A 138 31.73 -28.73 114.73
CA ILE A 138 30.51 -29.32 115.31
C ILE A 138 29.36 -28.28 115.33
N SER A 139 29.66 -27.00 115.58
CA SER A 139 28.71 -25.90 115.50
C SER A 139 28.13 -25.72 114.09
N GLU A 140 28.97 -25.81 113.06
CA GLU A 140 28.55 -25.63 111.66
C GLU A 140 27.74 -26.83 111.11
N ASN A 141 28.06 -28.04 111.54
CA ASN A 141 27.33 -29.26 111.15
C ASN A 141 25.92 -29.36 111.77
N SER A 142 25.71 -28.74 112.95
CA SER A 142 24.39 -28.70 113.60
C SER A 142 23.39 -27.79 112.88
N LYS A 143 23.85 -26.70 112.24
CA LYS A 143 23.01 -25.79 111.43
C LYS A 143 22.63 -26.40 110.08
N LEU A 144 23.51 -27.19 109.47
CA LEU A 144 23.23 -27.92 108.22
C LEU A 144 22.24 -29.08 108.42
N LYS A 145 22.25 -29.74 109.59
CA LYS A 145 21.31 -30.82 109.91
C LYS A 145 19.88 -30.31 110.15
N GLY A 146 19.73 -29.09 110.67
CA GLY A 146 18.42 -28.45 110.88
C GLY A 146 17.72 -28.02 109.59
N THR A 147 18.47 -27.62 108.56
CA THR A 147 17.91 -27.26 107.23
C THR A 147 17.63 -28.48 106.36
N LEU A 148 18.39 -29.58 106.50
CA LEU A 148 18.15 -30.82 105.75
C LEU A 148 16.82 -31.49 106.11
N VAL A 149 16.48 -31.53 107.41
CA VAL A 149 15.23 -32.15 107.90
C VAL A 149 13.99 -31.37 107.44
N ASN A 150 14.10 -30.06 107.24
CA ASN A 150 13.01 -29.22 106.72
C ASN A 150 12.80 -29.37 105.19
N PHE A 151 13.80 -29.87 104.45
CA PHE A 151 13.68 -30.18 103.02
C PHE A 151 13.15 -31.60 102.78
N GLU A 152 13.54 -32.59 103.60
CA GLU A 152 13.02 -33.97 103.51
C GLU A 152 11.52 -34.08 103.78
N ILE A 153 10.96 -33.22 104.64
CA ILE A 153 9.51 -33.23 104.93
C ILE A 153 8.67 -32.58 103.81
N LYS A 154 9.25 -31.68 102.99
CA LYS A 154 8.51 -30.96 101.93
C LYS A 154 8.62 -31.59 100.54
N LEU A 155 9.58 -32.49 100.33
CA LEU A 155 9.80 -33.14 99.03
C LEU A 155 8.60 -33.98 98.53
N PRO A 156 7.96 -34.83 99.38
CA PRO A 156 6.85 -35.68 98.92
C PRO A 156 5.58 -34.88 98.59
N GLU A 157 5.39 -33.73 99.23
CA GLU A 157 4.22 -32.86 99.00
C GLU A 157 4.34 -32.08 97.67
N ILE A 158 5.57 -31.81 97.23
CA ILE A 158 5.86 -31.17 95.94
C ILE A 158 5.72 -32.19 94.80
N GLU A 159 6.21 -33.41 94.97
CA GLU A 159 6.04 -34.49 93.96
C GLU A 159 4.57 -34.80 93.70
N LYS A 160 3.75 -34.95 94.75
CA LYS A 160 2.30 -35.19 94.58
C LYS A 160 1.55 -34.05 93.88
N LYS A 161 1.96 -32.79 94.12
CA LYS A 161 1.38 -31.62 93.42
C LYS A 161 1.87 -31.53 91.98
N LEU A 162 3.06 -32.03 91.68
CA LEU A 162 3.61 -32.09 90.32
C LEU A 162 2.86 -33.13 89.48
N ASP A 163 2.64 -34.33 90.02
CA ASP A 163 1.92 -35.41 89.33
C ASP A 163 0.47 -35.04 89.01
N LEU A 164 -0.24 -34.41 89.95
CA LEU A 164 -1.60 -33.92 89.72
C LEU A 164 -1.64 -32.85 88.63
N LYS A 165 -0.67 -31.93 88.59
CA LYS A 165 -0.60 -30.93 87.52
C LYS A 165 -0.18 -31.52 86.18
N GLU A 166 0.66 -32.55 86.15
CA GLU A 166 0.99 -33.26 84.92
C GLU A 166 -0.24 -33.96 84.35
N GLN A 167 -1.05 -34.58 85.21
CA GLN A 167 -2.31 -35.21 84.81
C GLN A 167 -3.31 -34.19 84.26
N ASP A 168 -3.49 -33.05 84.91
CA ASP A 168 -4.35 -31.95 84.41
C ASP A 168 -3.87 -31.37 83.08
N ILE A 169 -2.55 -31.31 82.86
CA ILE A 169 -1.98 -30.86 81.59
C ILE A 169 -2.25 -31.88 80.49
N ARG A 170 -2.15 -33.18 80.79
CA ARG A 170 -2.43 -34.24 79.82
C ARG A 170 -3.91 -34.27 79.43
N THR A 171 -4.83 -34.14 80.39
CA THR A 171 -6.27 -34.10 80.09
C THR A 171 -6.65 -32.88 79.25
N LEU A 172 -6.10 -31.69 79.57
CA LEU A 172 -6.29 -30.49 78.74
C LEU A 172 -5.69 -30.65 77.33
N LEU A 173 -4.56 -31.34 77.21
CA LEU A 173 -3.93 -31.61 75.91
C LEU A 173 -4.79 -32.56 75.07
N ASP A 174 -5.32 -33.62 75.67
CA ASP A 174 -6.17 -34.59 74.97
C ASP A 174 -7.52 -33.96 74.57
N GLU A 175 -8.12 -33.16 75.44
CA GLU A 175 -9.37 -32.45 75.14
C GLU A 175 -9.18 -31.40 74.03
N SER A 176 -8.05 -30.68 74.03
CA SER A 176 -7.70 -29.73 72.97
C SER A 176 -7.35 -30.42 71.65
N LEU A 177 -6.70 -31.59 71.67
CA LEU A 177 -6.46 -32.40 70.48
C LEU A 177 -7.77 -32.98 69.91
N LEU A 178 -8.70 -33.42 70.74
CA LEU A 178 -10.02 -33.90 70.31
C LEU A 178 -10.88 -32.79 69.71
N THR A 179 -10.91 -31.61 70.35
CA THR A 179 -11.62 -30.44 69.79
C THR A 179 -10.95 -29.94 68.51
N PHE A 180 -9.62 -29.97 68.42
CA PHE A 180 -8.91 -29.64 67.19
C PHE A 180 -9.22 -30.64 66.07
N SER A 181 -9.15 -31.95 66.35
CA SER A 181 -9.43 -33.00 65.37
C SER A 181 -10.87 -32.93 64.84
N SER A 182 -11.86 -32.77 65.73
CA SER A 182 -13.26 -32.63 65.31
C SER A 182 -13.51 -31.35 64.50
N LYS A 183 -12.79 -30.26 64.80
CA LYS A 183 -12.87 -29.02 64.03
C LYS A 183 -12.23 -29.16 62.65
N VAL A 184 -11.09 -29.84 62.56
CA VAL A 184 -10.45 -30.19 61.27
C VAL A 184 -11.39 -31.04 60.42
N GLU A 185 -12.03 -32.05 60.99
CA GLU A 185 -12.98 -32.91 60.26
C GLU A 185 -14.23 -32.14 59.81
N SER A 186 -14.73 -31.20 60.62
CA SER A 186 -15.85 -30.34 60.24
C SER A 186 -15.49 -29.38 59.10
N LEU A 187 -14.28 -28.84 59.11
CA LEU A 187 -13.78 -27.96 58.05
C LEU A 187 -13.61 -28.73 56.74
N ASP A 188 -13.12 -29.97 56.80
CA ASP A 188 -12.96 -30.81 55.62
C ASP A 188 -14.33 -31.11 54.96
N LYS A 189 -15.35 -31.40 55.78
CA LYS A 189 -16.74 -31.57 55.30
C LYS A 189 -17.32 -30.28 54.72
N GLU A 190 -17.05 -29.12 55.31
CA GLU A 190 -17.52 -27.83 54.81
C GLU A 190 -16.83 -27.44 53.49
N ILE A 191 -15.52 -27.69 53.38
CA ILE A 191 -14.74 -27.52 52.15
C ILE A 191 -15.31 -28.41 51.06
N GLU A 192 -15.51 -29.71 51.31
CA GLU A 192 -16.04 -30.62 50.29
C GLU A 192 -17.46 -30.23 49.87
N GLN A 193 -18.31 -29.80 50.81
CA GLN A 193 -19.66 -29.33 50.49
C GLN A 193 -19.63 -28.03 49.66
N SER A 194 -18.76 -27.09 49.98
CA SER A 194 -18.58 -25.86 49.21
C SER A 194 -18.08 -26.16 47.79
N PHE A 195 -17.17 -27.13 47.65
CA PHE A 195 -16.64 -27.57 46.37
C PHE A 195 -17.71 -28.25 45.50
N ARG A 196 -18.55 -29.10 46.09
CA ARG A 196 -19.70 -29.71 45.41
C ARG A 196 -20.70 -28.67 44.92
N ARG A 197 -21.10 -27.72 45.78
CA ARG A 197 -22.00 -26.61 45.41
C ARG A 197 -21.39 -25.74 44.31
N GLY A 198 -20.10 -25.42 44.42
CA GLY A 198 -19.36 -24.69 43.39
C GLY A 198 -19.41 -25.40 42.04
N LYS A 199 -19.09 -26.70 42.01
CA LYS A 199 -19.13 -27.52 40.80
C LYS A 199 -20.53 -27.59 40.18
N GLU A 200 -21.58 -27.80 40.97
CA GLU A 200 -22.96 -27.84 40.46
C GLU A 200 -23.41 -26.49 39.89
N SER A 201 -23.05 -25.39 40.56
CA SER A 201 -23.37 -24.04 40.06
C SER A 201 -22.66 -23.74 38.74
N LEU A 202 -21.41 -24.20 38.58
CA LEU A 202 -20.61 -24.01 37.37
C LEU A 202 -21.18 -24.83 36.21
N LEU A 203 -21.53 -26.09 36.44
CA LEU A 203 -22.21 -26.93 35.44
C LEU A 203 -23.57 -26.36 35.02
N LYS A 204 -24.33 -25.79 35.96
CA LYS A 204 -25.60 -25.13 35.65
C LYS A 204 -25.37 -23.87 34.82
N ALA A 205 -24.40 -23.03 35.20
CA ALA A 205 -24.06 -21.83 34.47
C ALA A 205 -23.56 -22.16 33.05
N GLU A 206 -22.75 -23.21 32.89
CA GLU A 206 -22.28 -23.70 31.59
C GLU A 206 -23.46 -24.15 30.72
N LYS A 207 -24.38 -24.97 31.26
CA LYS A 207 -25.57 -25.44 30.55
C LYS A 207 -26.50 -24.30 30.15
N ASP A 208 -26.72 -23.33 31.04
CA ASP A 208 -27.56 -22.16 30.76
C ASP A 208 -26.92 -21.26 29.70
N SER A 209 -25.59 -21.11 29.73
CA SER A 209 -24.83 -20.35 28.72
C SER A 209 -24.86 -21.04 27.36
N TYR A 210 -24.68 -22.36 27.33
CA TYR A 210 -24.77 -23.16 26.11
C TYR A 210 -26.18 -23.07 25.49
N ASN A 211 -27.23 -23.23 26.28
CA ASN A 211 -28.61 -23.12 25.80
C ASN A 211 -28.94 -21.72 25.27
N LYS A 212 -28.48 -20.66 25.94
CA LYS A 212 -28.63 -19.27 25.47
C LYS A 212 -27.87 -19.04 24.16
N LEU A 213 -26.67 -19.59 24.02
CA LEU A 213 -25.88 -19.46 22.81
C LEU A 213 -26.54 -20.21 21.64
N LEU A 214 -27.09 -21.40 21.91
CA LEU A 214 -27.82 -22.19 20.93
C LEU A 214 -29.11 -21.48 20.47
N SER A 215 -29.90 -20.91 21.39
CA SER A 215 -31.10 -20.15 21.04
C SER A 215 -30.77 -18.89 20.25
N SER A 216 -29.77 -18.11 20.66
CA SER A 216 -29.31 -16.92 19.94
C SER A 216 -28.78 -17.25 18.56
N SER A 217 -28.04 -18.36 18.40
CA SER A 217 -27.56 -18.83 17.10
C SER A 217 -28.73 -19.23 16.19
N SER A 218 -29.74 -19.93 16.73
CA SER A 218 -30.94 -20.29 15.95
C SER A 218 -31.73 -19.07 15.50
N GLU A 219 -31.90 -18.07 16.37
CA GLU A 219 -32.61 -16.84 16.04
C GLU A 219 -31.85 -16.02 15.00
N TYR A 220 -30.51 -15.96 15.11
CA TYR A 220 -29.66 -15.31 14.13
C TYR A 220 -29.78 -15.97 12.75
N ASN A 221 -29.76 -17.30 12.68
CA ASN A 221 -29.94 -18.04 11.43
C ASN A 221 -31.33 -17.78 10.80
N ILE A 222 -32.39 -17.73 11.61
CA ILE A 222 -33.74 -17.42 11.13
C ILE A 222 -33.80 -15.99 10.55
N ARG A 223 -33.21 -15.01 11.24
CA ARG A 223 -33.14 -13.62 10.75
C ARG A 223 -32.34 -13.53 9.45
N LEU A 224 -31.20 -14.18 9.39
CA LEU A 224 -30.32 -14.19 8.23
C LEU A 224 -31.00 -14.86 7.03
N GLN A 225 -31.75 -15.94 7.24
CA GLN A 225 -32.56 -16.58 6.20
C GLN A 225 -33.71 -15.68 5.73
N LYS A 226 -34.35 -14.94 6.64
CA LYS A 226 -35.42 -13.99 6.30
C LYS A 226 -34.89 -12.82 5.49
N GLU A 227 -33.76 -12.23 5.89
CA GLU A 227 -33.08 -11.17 5.14
C GLU A 227 -32.58 -11.65 3.78
N ALA A 228 -32.03 -12.86 3.70
CA ALA A 228 -31.63 -13.45 2.42
C ALA A 228 -32.83 -13.67 1.49
N SER A 229 -34.00 -14.05 2.04
CA SER A 229 -35.23 -14.24 1.25
C SER A 229 -35.80 -12.91 0.79
N SER A 230 -35.86 -11.88 1.66
CA SER A 230 -36.31 -10.55 1.25
C SER A 230 -35.37 -9.92 0.23
N LEU A 231 -34.05 -10.06 0.41
CA LEU A 231 -33.07 -9.57 -0.57
C LEU A 231 -33.22 -10.27 -1.92
N LYS A 232 -33.52 -11.58 -1.93
CA LYS A 232 -33.80 -12.33 -3.15
C LYS A 232 -35.06 -11.81 -3.84
N ASP A 233 -36.12 -11.52 -3.09
CA ASP A 233 -37.36 -11.00 -3.64
C ASP A 233 -37.19 -9.57 -4.18
N ASP A 234 -36.49 -8.70 -3.45
CA ASP A 234 -36.13 -7.35 -3.89
C ASP A 234 -35.26 -7.37 -5.15
N LEU A 235 -34.28 -8.28 -5.21
CA LEU A 235 -33.44 -8.46 -6.38
C LEU A 235 -34.26 -8.95 -7.58
N ASN A 236 -35.15 -9.91 -7.40
CA ASN A 236 -36.04 -10.38 -8.47
C ASN A 236 -36.96 -9.27 -8.98
N ASN A 237 -37.52 -8.46 -8.08
CA ASN A 237 -38.37 -7.33 -8.45
C ASN A 237 -37.57 -6.27 -9.22
N PHE A 238 -36.34 -5.97 -8.79
CA PHE A 238 -35.45 -5.05 -9.50
C PHE A 238 -35.07 -5.57 -10.89
N ILE A 239 -34.72 -6.85 -11.01
CA ILE A 239 -34.38 -7.48 -12.29
C ILE A 239 -35.58 -7.47 -13.23
N ASN A 240 -36.77 -7.85 -12.75
CA ASN A 240 -37.98 -7.86 -13.58
C ASN A 240 -38.32 -6.45 -14.07
N LYS A 241 -38.22 -5.43 -13.20
CA LYS A 241 -38.41 -4.03 -13.59
C LYS A 241 -37.41 -3.59 -14.66
N GLN A 242 -36.12 -3.89 -14.47
CA GLN A 242 -35.09 -3.58 -15.47
C GLN A 242 -35.32 -4.28 -16.82
N ILE A 243 -35.81 -5.52 -16.80
CA ILE A 243 -36.17 -6.26 -18.01
C ILE A 243 -37.36 -5.62 -18.72
N ASP A 244 -38.39 -5.20 -17.98
CA ASP A 244 -39.58 -4.55 -18.53
C ASP A 244 -39.23 -3.17 -19.13
N ASP A 245 -38.48 -2.34 -18.39
CA ASP A 245 -37.99 -1.04 -18.86
C ASP A 245 -37.15 -1.20 -20.14
N SER A 246 -36.24 -2.19 -20.18
CA SER A 246 -35.42 -2.50 -21.36
C SER A 246 -36.27 -2.99 -22.54
N ARG A 247 -37.34 -3.76 -22.29
CA ARG A 247 -38.24 -4.26 -23.33
C ARG A 247 -39.04 -3.12 -23.96
N GLU A 248 -39.48 -2.14 -23.16
CA GLU A 248 -40.14 -0.93 -23.67
C GLU A 248 -39.18 -0.10 -24.55
N GLU A 249 -37.94 0.10 -24.11
CA GLU A 249 -36.93 0.82 -24.89
C GLU A 249 -36.60 0.11 -26.21
N ILE A 250 -36.44 -1.21 -26.20
CA ILE A 250 -36.23 -2.01 -27.43
C ILE A 250 -37.41 -1.87 -28.39
N ASN A 251 -38.65 -1.93 -27.89
CA ASN A 251 -39.83 -1.77 -28.73
C ASN A 251 -39.94 -0.37 -29.32
N TYR A 252 -39.61 0.67 -28.54
CA TYR A 252 -39.54 2.04 -29.03
C TYR A 252 -38.48 2.21 -30.11
N LEU A 253 -37.25 1.70 -29.90
CA LEU A 253 -36.18 1.74 -30.89
C LEU A 253 -36.56 0.98 -32.17
N LYS A 254 -37.20 -0.19 -32.04
CA LYS A 254 -37.64 -0.98 -33.19
C LYS A 254 -38.63 -0.21 -34.06
N ASN A 255 -39.65 0.40 -33.43
CA ASN A 255 -40.63 1.20 -34.16
C ASN A 255 -39.98 2.41 -34.86
N LYS A 256 -39.01 3.06 -34.20
CA LYS A 256 -38.27 4.18 -34.78
C LYS A 256 -37.40 3.74 -35.97
N ILE A 257 -36.73 2.60 -35.87
CA ILE A 257 -35.93 2.04 -36.98
C ILE A 257 -36.84 1.72 -38.16
N ASP A 258 -38.01 1.14 -37.93
CA ASP A 258 -38.97 0.82 -38.99
C ASP A 258 -39.49 2.10 -39.68
N GLU A 259 -39.77 3.16 -38.90
CA GLU A 259 -40.15 4.48 -39.41
C GLU A 259 -39.02 5.13 -40.24
N ASP A 260 -37.80 5.17 -39.70
CA ASP A 260 -36.62 5.73 -40.38
C ASP A 260 -36.31 4.94 -41.67
N HIS A 261 -36.46 3.61 -41.66
CA HIS A 261 -36.27 2.77 -42.83
C HIS A 261 -37.30 3.08 -43.93
N LEU A 262 -38.58 3.27 -43.57
CA LEU A 262 -39.62 3.67 -44.52
C LEU A 262 -39.37 5.07 -45.08
N ALA A 263 -38.98 6.03 -44.24
CA ALA A 263 -38.63 7.37 -44.67
C ALA A 263 -37.43 7.37 -45.62
N PHE A 264 -36.37 6.63 -45.28
CA PHE A 264 -35.19 6.49 -46.13
C PHE A 264 -35.52 5.84 -47.47
N LYS A 265 -36.31 4.77 -47.47
CA LYS A 265 -36.75 4.10 -48.70
C LYS A 265 -37.51 5.06 -49.62
N SER A 266 -38.43 5.86 -49.07
CA SER A 266 -39.17 6.88 -49.83
C SER A 266 -38.23 7.94 -50.43
N ILE A 267 -37.27 8.45 -49.65
CA ILE A 267 -36.27 9.41 -50.14
C ILE A 267 -35.41 8.79 -51.25
N TYR A 268 -34.98 7.55 -51.08
CA TYR A 268 -34.18 6.83 -52.07
C TYR A 268 -34.95 6.63 -53.38
N GLU A 269 -36.20 6.17 -53.32
CA GLU A 269 -37.06 6.00 -54.49
C GLU A 269 -37.31 7.33 -55.21
N ASN A 270 -37.58 8.40 -54.47
CA ASN A 270 -37.72 9.75 -55.03
C ASN A 270 -36.43 10.27 -55.67
N MET A 271 -35.28 10.04 -55.02
CA MET A 271 -33.97 10.43 -55.55
C MET A 271 -33.68 9.69 -56.85
N VAL A 272 -33.86 8.37 -56.89
CA VAL A 272 -33.66 7.55 -58.10
C VAL A 272 -34.58 8.02 -59.23
N GLY A 273 -35.86 8.28 -58.93
CA GLY A 273 -36.81 8.84 -59.90
C GLY A 273 -36.32 10.16 -60.49
N LEU A 274 -35.90 11.10 -59.64
CA LEU A 274 -35.35 12.39 -60.08
C LEU A 274 -34.07 12.25 -60.90
N TYR A 275 -33.16 11.32 -60.58
CA TYR A 275 -31.93 11.14 -61.36
C TYR A 275 -32.20 10.52 -62.74
N VAL A 276 -33.18 9.62 -62.85
CA VAL A 276 -33.57 9.03 -64.13
C VAL A 276 -34.23 10.10 -65.02
N GLU A 277 -35.17 10.86 -64.45
CA GLU A 277 -35.89 11.92 -65.16
C GLU A 277 -34.97 13.11 -65.51
N ALA A 278 -34.12 13.56 -64.57
CA ALA A 278 -33.19 14.67 -64.79
C ALA A 278 -31.96 14.29 -65.62
N GLY A 279 -31.59 13.02 -65.70
CA GLY A 279 -30.43 12.56 -66.44
C GLY A 279 -30.67 12.56 -67.95
N ASN A 280 -31.58 11.72 -68.42
CA ASN A 280 -31.73 11.46 -69.84
C ASN A 280 -32.60 12.50 -70.54
N GLU A 281 -33.72 12.90 -69.94
CA GLU A 281 -34.65 13.85 -70.56
C GLU A 281 -34.06 15.26 -70.63
N ARG A 282 -33.41 15.72 -69.56
CA ARG A 282 -32.77 17.05 -69.53
C ARG A 282 -31.59 17.15 -70.49
N LEU A 283 -30.76 16.11 -70.60
CA LEU A 283 -29.64 16.07 -71.55
C LEU A 283 -30.15 15.99 -73.00
N ALA A 284 -31.21 15.22 -73.26
CA ALA A 284 -31.85 15.18 -74.57
C ALA A 284 -32.42 16.55 -74.95
N LYS A 285 -33.18 17.18 -74.03
CA LYS A 285 -33.78 18.50 -74.22
C LYS A 285 -32.72 19.58 -74.47
N HIS A 286 -31.64 19.60 -73.67
CA HIS A 286 -30.55 20.55 -73.86
C HIS A 286 -29.87 20.40 -75.23
N ASN A 287 -29.65 19.18 -75.71
CA ASN A 287 -29.09 18.97 -77.05
C ASN A 287 -30.06 19.41 -78.16
N LEU A 288 -31.38 19.21 -77.98
CA LEU A 288 -32.38 19.69 -78.93
C LEU A 288 -32.50 21.23 -78.94
N GLU A 289 -32.43 21.87 -77.77
CA GLU A 289 -32.40 23.33 -77.64
C GLU A 289 -31.14 23.91 -78.29
N GLN A 290 -29.97 23.32 -78.03
CA GLN A 290 -28.72 23.73 -78.68
C GLN A 290 -28.82 23.56 -80.21
N ALA A 291 -29.39 22.46 -80.71
CA ALA A 291 -29.60 22.27 -82.13
C ALA A 291 -30.45 23.40 -82.75
N GLN A 292 -31.50 23.83 -82.05
CA GLN A 292 -32.36 24.93 -82.49
C GLN A 292 -31.61 26.28 -82.52
N ILE A 293 -30.76 26.56 -81.52
CA ILE A 293 -29.92 27.77 -81.50
C ILE A 293 -28.94 27.78 -82.68
N GLU A 294 -28.30 26.64 -82.97
CA GLU A 294 -27.38 26.50 -84.10
C GLU A 294 -28.11 26.67 -85.44
N LYS A 295 -29.34 26.15 -85.55
CA LYS A 295 -30.20 26.34 -86.72
C LYS A 295 -30.51 27.81 -86.98
N GLU A 296 -30.95 28.52 -85.95
CA GLU A 296 -31.29 29.95 -86.04
C GLU A 296 -30.07 30.79 -86.38
N SER A 297 -28.91 30.47 -85.79
CA SER A 297 -27.63 31.10 -86.12
C SER A 297 -27.25 30.85 -87.59
N ALA A 298 -27.39 29.62 -88.07
CA ALA A 298 -27.14 29.27 -89.47
C ALA A 298 -28.06 30.04 -90.43
N ASP A 299 -29.35 30.13 -90.12
CA ASP A 299 -30.33 30.83 -90.95
C ASP A 299 -30.11 32.33 -90.98
N ASN A 300 -29.75 32.92 -89.83
CA ASN A 300 -29.39 34.33 -89.76
C ASN A 300 -28.13 34.64 -90.60
N MET A 301 -27.06 33.85 -90.44
CA MET A 301 -25.83 34.01 -91.24
C MET A 301 -26.08 33.80 -92.73
N ARG A 302 -26.93 32.84 -93.10
CA ARG A 302 -27.32 32.61 -94.51
C ARG A 302 -28.06 33.81 -95.07
N SER A 303 -29.04 34.33 -94.34
CA SER A 303 -29.82 35.51 -94.74
C SER A 303 -28.92 36.74 -94.92
N MET A 304 -28.03 36.99 -93.96
CA MET A 304 -27.04 38.08 -94.05
C MET A 304 -26.08 37.89 -95.23
N GLY A 305 -25.56 36.68 -95.45
CA GLY A 305 -24.68 36.37 -96.57
C GLY A 305 -25.36 36.57 -97.93
N ILE A 306 -26.60 36.10 -98.08
CA ILE A 306 -27.41 36.32 -99.28
C ILE A 306 -27.70 37.81 -99.49
N GLY A 307 -28.05 38.54 -98.42
CA GLY A 307 -28.27 39.98 -98.47
C GLY A 307 -27.05 40.75 -98.98
N LEU A 308 -25.86 40.43 -98.46
CA LEU A 308 -24.61 41.03 -98.95
C LEU A 308 -24.33 40.71 -100.43
N LEU A 309 -24.62 39.48 -100.87
CA LEU A 309 -24.49 39.12 -102.29
C LEU A 309 -25.43 39.95 -103.17
N PHE A 310 -26.68 40.18 -102.76
CA PHE A 310 -27.60 41.04 -103.50
C PHE A 310 -27.11 42.49 -103.58
N VAL A 311 -26.55 43.03 -102.49
CA VAL A 311 -25.93 44.36 -102.48
C VAL A 311 -24.76 44.42 -103.47
N LEU A 312 -23.91 43.38 -103.49
CA LEU A 312 -22.78 43.30 -104.43
C LEU A 312 -23.24 43.19 -105.89
N ILE A 313 -24.28 42.41 -106.17
CA ILE A 313 -24.86 42.31 -107.52
C ILE A 313 -25.44 43.65 -107.94
N GLY A 314 -26.17 44.34 -107.05
CA GLY A 314 -26.70 45.68 -107.31
C GLY A 314 -25.58 46.70 -107.58
N PHE A 315 -24.51 46.66 -106.78
CA PHE A 315 -23.34 47.50 -106.96
C PHE A 315 -22.61 47.21 -108.29
N ALA A 316 -22.47 45.93 -108.66
CA ALA A 316 -21.88 45.52 -109.93
C ALA A 316 -22.74 45.97 -111.12
N ALA A 317 -24.06 45.83 -111.05
CA ALA A 317 -24.97 46.30 -112.10
C ALA A 317 -24.91 47.83 -112.25
N TRP A 318 -24.90 48.57 -111.13
CA TRP A 318 -24.71 50.03 -111.14
C TRP A 318 -23.36 50.41 -111.75
N PHE A 319 -22.29 49.68 -111.42
CA PHE A 319 -20.96 49.87 -111.99
C PHE A 319 -20.92 49.65 -113.50
N LEU A 320 -21.67 48.66 -114.02
CA LEU A 320 -21.79 48.44 -115.46
C LEU A 320 -22.53 49.58 -116.19
N VAL A 321 -23.58 50.14 -115.57
CA VAL A 321 -24.26 51.33 -116.12
C VAL A 321 -23.29 52.52 -116.17
N LEU A 322 -22.50 52.72 -115.11
CA LEU A 322 -21.48 53.77 -115.07
C LEU A 322 -20.42 53.57 -116.15
N LEU A 323 -19.98 52.32 -116.37
CA LEU A 323 -19.03 51.96 -117.43
C LEU A 323 -19.52 52.37 -118.82
N ALA A 324 -20.82 52.19 -119.10
CA ALA A 324 -21.43 52.53 -120.39
C ALA A 324 -21.48 54.05 -120.67
N GLN A 325 -21.36 54.88 -119.63
CA GLN A 325 -21.39 56.35 -119.74
C GLN A 325 -19.99 56.99 -119.82
N LEU A 326 -18.92 56.19 -119.80
CA LEU A 326 -17.56 56.74 -119.87
C LEU A 326 -17.21 57.26 -121.27
N PRO A 327 -16.56 58.44 -121.37
CA PRO A 327 -16.04 58.94 -122.63
C PRO A 327 -14.93 58.03 -123.17
N ALA A 328 -14.81 57.95 -124.50
CA ALA A 328 -13.92 57.02 -125.21
C ALA A 328 -12.41 57.23 -124.94
N GLU A 329 -12.04 58.36 -124.32
CA GLU A 329 -10.64 58.73 -124.02
C GLU A 329 -10.10 58.10 -122.73
N VAL A 330 -10.93 57.41 -121.94
CA VAL A 330 -10.51 56.81 -120.66
C VAL A 330 -9.96 55.40 -120.86
N ASN A 331 -8.80 55.11 -120.26
CA ASN A 331 -8.24 53.76 -120.24
C ASN A 331 -9.15 52.81 -119.42
N TYR A 332 -9.99 52.04 -120.13
CA TYR A 332 -10.95 51.10 -119.57
C TYR A 332 -10.32 50.10 -118.59
N LEU A 333 -9.12 49.62 -118.88
CA LEU A 333 -8.43 48.62 -118.06
C LEU A 333 -8.05 49.20 -116.69
N SER A 334 -7.45 50.40 -116.69
CA SER A 334 -7.08 51.10 -115.46
C SER A 334 -8.30 51.49 -114.61
N TRP A 335 -9.45 51.71 -115.25
CA TRP A 335 -10.69 52.04 -114.55
C TRP A 335 -11.40 50.79 -113.99
N PHE A 336 -11.38 49.68 -114.71
CA PHE A 336 -12.07 48.43 -114.37
C PHE A 336 -11.37 47.62 -113.26
N ILE A 337 -10.06 47.38 -113.38
CA ILE A 337 -9.29 46.52 -112.46
C ILE A 337 -9.49 46.85 -110.98
N PRO A 338 -9.31 48.12 -110.52
CA PRO A 338 -9.43 48.42 -109.09
C PRO A 338 -10.84 48.17 -108.56
N ARG A 339 -11.89 48.45 -109.34
CA ARG A 339 -13.28 48.15 -108.91
C ARG A 339 -13.60 46.67 -108.91
N PHE A 340 -13.08 45.92 -109.87
CA PHE A 340 -13.24 44.46 -109.88
C PHE A 340 -12.56 43.81 -108.67
N LEU A 341 -11.36 44.28 -108.31
CA LEU A 341 -10.67 43.83 -107.09
C LEU A 341 -11.43 44.22 -105.82
N THR A 342 -11.95 45.45 -105.75
CA THR A 342 -12.80 45.87 -104.62
C THR A 342 -14.06 45.02 -104.52
N LEU A 343 -14.74 44.71 -105.63
CA LEU A 343 -15.92 43.84 -105.63
C LEU A 343 -15.58 42.42 -105.14
N THR A 344 -14.44 41.88 -105.58
CA THR A 344 -13.94 40.57 -105.14
C THR A 344 -13.62 40.58 -103.65
N PHE A 345 -12.93 41.62 -103.16
CA PHE A 345 -12.62 41.75 -101.74
C PHE A 345 -13.89 41.88 -100.88
N CYS A 346 -14.83 42.72 -101.32
CA CYS A 346 -16.12 42.89 -100.65
C CYS A 346 -17.00 41.62 -100.71
N SER A 347 -16.76 40.68 -101.62
CA SER A 347 -17.45 39.38 -101.65
C SER A 347 -16.96 38.40 -100.57
N THR A 348 -15.76 38.60 -100.04
CA THR A 348 -15.13 37.68 -99.07
C THR A 348 -15.95 37.53 -97.77
N PRO A 349 -16.44 38.62 -97.13
CA PRO A 349 -17.31 38.49 -95.96
C PRO A 349 -18.61 37.74 -96.24
N ALA A 350 -19.21 37.92 -97.42
CA ALA A 350 -20.44 37.23 -97.80
C ALA A 350 -20.22 35.72 -97.93
N ILE A 351 -19.13 35.30 -98.60
CA ILE A 351 -18.74 33.89 -98.72
C ILE A 351 -18.41 33.28 -97.36
N TYR A 352 -17.72 34.05 -96.49
CA TYR A 352 -17.42 33.62 -95.13
C TYR A 352 -18.69 33.35 -94.31
N LEU A 353 -19.68 34.25 -94.35
CA LEU A 353 -20.96 34.05 -93.66
C LEU A 353 -21.72 32.81 -94.16
N LEU A 354 -21.68 32.54 -95.47
CA LEU A 354 -22.30 31.33 -96.03
C LEU A 354 -21.55 30.05 -95.59
N LYS A 355 -20.22 30.11 -95.47
CA LYS A 355 -19.40 28.99 -94.97
C LYS A 355 -19.66 28.74 -93.48
N GLU A 356 -19.71 29.78 -92.66
CA GLU A 356 -20.00 29.64 -91.23
C GLU A 356 -21.44 29.17 -91.00
N SER A 357 -22.40 29.63 -91.82
CA SER A 357 -23.77 29.08 -91.83
C SER A 357 -23.78 27.56 -92.05
N ALA A 358 -23.01 27.04 -93.02
CA ALA A 358 -22.90 25.61 -93.27
C ALA A 358 -22.26 24.85 -92.08
N SER A 359 -21.26 25.47 -91.42
CA SER A 359 -20.67 24.95 -90.18
C SER A 359 -21.71 24.83 -89.06
N HIS A 360 -22.53 25.86 -88.84
CA HIS A 360 -23.62 25.83 -87.88
C HIS A 360 -24.69 24.77 -88.22
N ARG A 361 -25.04 24.57 -89.50
CA ARG A 361 -25.93 23.47 -89.93
C ARG A 361 -25.37 22.09 -89.62
N HIS A 362 -24.06 21.91 -89.73
CA HIS A 362 -23.43 20.65 -89.35
C HIS A 362 -23.55 20.40 -87.84
N LYS A 363 -23.31 21.43 -87.01
CA LYS A 363 -23.48 21.36 -85.56
C LYS A 363 -24.93 21.11 -85.16
N GLU A 364 -25.89 21.80 -85.78
CA GLU A 364 -27.33 21.55 -85.60
C GLU A 364 -27.65 20.06 -85.79
N ASN A 365 -27.25 19.48 -86.92
CA ASN A 365 -27.53 18.07 -87.22
C ASN A 365 -26.92 17.13 -86.19
N LEU A 366 -25.69 17.40 -85.75
CA LEU A 366 -25.01 16.60 -84.72
C LEU A 366 -25.76 16.68 -83.38
N TYR A 367 -26.11 17.88 -82.91
CA TYR A 367 -26.84 18.05 -81.66
C TYR A 367 -28.25 17.45 -81.74
N ARG A 368 -28.92 17.59 -82.89
CA ARG A 368 -30.24 16.98 -83.10
C ARG A 368 -30.18 15.47 -83.07
N GLN A 369 -29.20 14.86 -83.73
CA GLN A 369 -28.96 13.41 -83.67
C GLN A 369 -28.71 12.96 -82.23
N ARG A 370 -27.85 13.65 -81.48
CA ARG A 370 -27.56 13.33 -80.08
C ARG A 370 -28.80 13.47 -79.19
N GLY A 371 -29.56 14.56 -79.35
CA GLY A 371 -30.79 14.79 -78.61
C GLY A 371 -31.82 13.69 -78.87
N THR A 372 -32.04 13.31 -80.13
CA THR A 372 -32.95 12.20 -80.49
C THR A 372 -32.45 10.85 -79.99
N GLN A 373 -31.15 10.56 -80.10
CA GLN A 373 -30.58 9.31 -79.60
C GLN A 373 -30.70 9.20 -78.08
N LEU A 374 -30.44 10.28 -77.33
CA LEU A 374 -30.62 10.32 -75.89
C LEU A 374 -32.09 10.20 -75.48
N ALA A 375 -33.01 10.83 -76.21
CA ALA A 375 -34.44 10.69 -75.95
C ALA A 375 -34.98 9.27 -76.20
N THR A 376 -34.35 8.52 -77.12
CA THR A 376 -34.77 7.17 -77.52
C THR A 376 -33.97 6.06 -76.84
N ILE A 377 -32.91 6.40 -76.10
CA ILE A 377 -32.00 5.42 -75.49
C ILE A 377 -32.71 4.54 -74.47
N ASP A 378 -33.63 5.10 -73.68
CA ASP A 378 -34.34 4.35 -72.64
C ASP A 378 -35.33 3.35 -73.23
N ALA A 379 -36.02 3.74 -74.31
CA ALA A 379 -36.89 2.85 -75.07
C ALA A 379 -36.08 1.72 -75.73
N TYR A 380 -34.92 2.03 -76.31
CA TYR A 380 -34.04 1.02 -76.90
C TYR A 380 -33.46 0.06 -75.86
N LEU A 381 -33.10 0.56 -74.67
CA LEU A 381 -32.55 -0.25 -73.59
C LEU A 381 -33.61 -1.09 -72.87
N ALA A 382 -34.90 -0.77 -73.00
CA ALA A 382 -36.00 -1.54 -72.42
C ALA A 382 -36.11 -2.95 -73.02
N ASP A 383 -35.70 -3.13 -74.28
CA ASP A 383 -35.78 -4.39 -75.01
C ASP A 383 -34.65 -5.39 -74.70
N PHE A 384 -33.63 -4.98 -73.93
CA PHE A 384 -32.50 -5.84 -73.57
C PHE A 384 -32.66 -6.46 -72.18
N ASP A 385 -32.07 -7.64 -71.95
CA ASP A 385 -31.92 -8.20 -70.60
C ASP A 385 -30.94 -7.37 -69.76
N ASP A 386 -31.14 -7.32 -68.44
CA ASP A 386 -30.35 -6.47 -67.52
C ASP A 386 -28.83 -6.73 -67.59
N THR A 387 -28.41 -7.95 -67.92
CA THR A 387 -26.99 -8.30 -68.12
C THR A 387 -26.40 -7.65 -69.39
N ASN A 388 -27.19 -7.51 -70.45
CA ASN A 388 -26.76 -6.94 -71.73
C ASN A 388 -26.90 -5.41 -71.77
N LYS A 389 -27.82 -4.83 -70.98
CA LYS A 389 -28.01 -3.36 -70.87
C LYS A 389 -26.72 -2.63 -70.50
N VAL A 390 -25.90 -3.19 -69.62
CA VAL A 390 -24.66 -2.55 -69.16
C VAL A 390 -23.63 -2.47 -70.29
N GLY A 391 -23.48 -3.53 -71.09
CA GLY A 391 -22.59 -3.54 -72.25
C GLY A 391 -23.02 -2.53 -73.33
N VAL A 392 -24.32 -2.53 -73.65
CA VAL A 392 -24.91 -1.61 -74.63
C VAL A 392 -24.77 -0.15 -74.16
N LYS A 393 -25.02 0.15 -72.87
CA LYS A 393 -24.77 1.49 -72.29
C LYS A 393 -23.30 1.91 -72.40
N SER A 394 -22.36 1.00 -72.19
CA SER A 394 -20.92 1.29 -72.32
C SER A 394 -20.54 1.66 -73.76
N ASP A 395 -21.06 0.92 -74.74
CA ASP A 395 -20.74 1.18 -76.15
C ASP A 395 -21.47 2.42 -76.70
N LEU A 396 -22.69 2.70 -76.23
CA LEU A 396 -23.37 3.99 -76.46
C LEU A 396 -22.55 5.14 -75.87
N ALA A 397 -22.11 5.04 -74.61
CA ALA A 397 -21.30 6.07 -73.98
C ALA A 397 -19.99 6.32 -74.75
N LYS A 398 -19.29 5.27 -75.20
CA LYS A 398 -18.12 5.42 -76.06
C LYS A 398 -18.47 6.17 -77.35
N ASN A 399 -19.55 5.82 -78.03
CA ASN A 399 -19.95 6.52 -79.27
C ASN A 399 -20.36 7.99 -79.02
N PHE A 400 -21.02 8.30 -77.91
CA PHE A 400 -21.43 9.67 -77.57
C PHE A 400 -20.24 10.58 -77.20
N TYR A 401 -19.28 10.06 -76.43
CA TYR A 401 -18.14 10.83 -75.92
C TYR A 401 -16.91 10.78 -76.83
N THR A 402 -16.86 9.91 -77.83
CA THR A 402 -15.80 9.95 -78.84
C THR A 402 -16.02 11.14 -79.75
N VAL A 403 -15.15 12.15 -79.61
CA VAL A 403 -15.20 13.41 -80.35
C VAL A 403 -15.22 13.15 -81.86
N HIS A 404 -16.41 13.21 -82.47
CA HIS A 404 -16.56 13.18 -83.93
C HIS A 404 -16.06 14.52 -84.48
N ASN A 405 -14.76 14.61 -84.75
CA ASN A 405 -14.12 15.71 -85.48
C ASN A 405 -14.43 15.64 -87.00
N GLY A 406 -15.64 15.22 -87.37
CA GLY A 406 -16.09 15.25 -88.76
C GLY A 406 -16.06 16.69 -89.23
N LYS A 407 -15.13 17.03 -90.11
CA LYS A 407 -15.10 18.36 -90.73
C LYS A 407 -16.44 18.53 -91.46
N ALA A 408 -17.12 19.66 -91.24
CA ALA A 408 -18.37 19.98 -91.91
C ALA A 408 -18.22 19.79 -93.42
N ASP A 409 -19.18 19.11 -94.06
CA ASP A 409 -19.20 18.95 -95.51
C ASP A 409 -19.54 20.30 -96.16
N THR A 410 -18.52 21.12 -96.40
CA THR A 410 -18.63 22.42 -97.06
C THR A 410 -18.49 22.31 -98.58
N SER A 411 -18.68 21.12 -99.17
CA SER A 411 -18.51 20.88 -100.61
C SER A 411 -19.43 21.76 -101.48
N ASN A 412 -20.59 22.15 -100.96
CA ASN A 412 -21.56 23.01 -101.65
C ASN A 412 -21.28 24.53 -101.52
N VAL A 413 -20.24 24.94 -100.78
CA VAL A 413 -19.84 26.36 -100.65
C VAL A 413 -18.54 26.60 -101.42
N PRO A 414 -18.48 27.59 -102.34
CA PRO A 414 -17.25 27.91 -103.07
C PRO A 414 -16.10 28.24 -102.12
N ASP A 415 -15.10 27.36 -102.03
CA ASP A 415 -13.88 27.62 -101.27
C ASP A 415 -12.91 28.43 -102.14
N PHE A 416 -12.99 29.75 -102.02
CA PHE A 416 -12.14 30.69 -102.75
C PHE A 416 -10.63 30.43 -102.52
N ILE A 417 -10.22 29.94 -101.34
CA ILE A 417 -8.81 29.64 -101.07
C ILE A 417 -8.39 28.36 -101.78
N LYS A 418 -9.25 27.34 -101.82
CA LYS A 418 -9.00 26.13 -102.58
C LYS A 418 -8.94 26.44 -104.08
N GLN A 419 -9.88 27.24 -104.59
CA GLN A 419 -9.91 27.69 -105.97
C GLN A 419 -8.71 28.59 -106.33
N MET A 420 -8.27 29.48 -105.43
CA MET A 420 -7.05 30.27 -105.62
C MET A 420 -5.79 29.40 -105.66
N LYS A 421 -5.71 28.36 -104.82
CA LYS A 421 -4.59 27.41 -104.86
C LYS A 421 -4.56 26.62 -106.17
N GLU A 422 -5.72 26.15 -106.63
CA GLU A 422 -5.87 25.46 -107.91
C GLU A 422 -5.54 26.41 -109.08
N PHE A 423 -6.03 27.65 -109.04
CA PHE A 423 -5.73 28.67 -110.05
C PHE A 423 -4.25 29.03 -110.09
N ALA A 424 -3.61 29.23 -108.93
CA ALA A 424 -2.17 29.48 -108.83
C ALA A 424 -1.33 28.29 -109.32
N ALA A 425 -1.81 27.05 -109.12
CA ALA A 425 -1.20 25.86 -109.70
C ALA A 425 -1.33 25.86 -111.23
N VAL A 426 -2.49 26.26 -111.77
CA VAL A 426 -2.73 26.39 -113.22
C VAL A 426 -1.91 27.55 -113.83
N THR A 427 -1.77 28.70 -113.17
CA THR A 427 -0.94 29.81 -113.69
C THR A 427 0.55 29.45 -113.70
N LYS A 428 1.02 28.67 -112.71
CA LYS A 428 2.37 28.09 -112.74
C LYS A 428 2.59 27.15 -113.93
N THR A 429 1.56 26.42 -114.37
CA THR A 429 1.66 25.60 -115.59
C THR A 429 1.61 26.41 -116.88
N PHE A 430 0.88 27.54 -116.93
CA PHE A 430 0.83 28.42 -118.12
C PHE A 430 2.08 29.29 -118.31
N ASN A 431 2.73 29.74 -117.23
CA ASN A 431 4.03 30.43 -117.30
C ASN A 431 5.17 29.52 -117.83
N LYS A 432 4.91 28.23 -118.03
CA LYS A 432 5.85 27.27 -118.61
C LYS A 432 5.72 27.13 -120.14
N ILE A 433 4.76 27.81 -120.79
CA ILE A 433 4.40 27.59 -122.21
C ILE A 433 4.52 28.85 -123.11
N ALA A 434 4.71 30.07 -122.57
CA ALA A 434 4.95 31.26 -123.41
C ALA A 434 6.45 31.64 -123.48
N PRO A 435 7.07 31.74 -124.68
CA PRO A 435 8.46 32.16 -124.82
C PRO A 435 8.61 33.67 -124.71
N VAL A 436 9.72 34.06 -124.08
CA VAL A 436 10.20 35.42 -123.83
C VAL A 436 10.63 36.08 -125.14
N GLU A 437 10.15 37.29 -125.42
CA GLU A 437 10.79 38.22 -126.36
C GLU A 437 11.09 39.54 -125.62
N GLN A 438 12.36 39.93 -125.63
CA GLN A 438 12.94 41.03 -124.87
C GLN A 438 12.83 42.37 -125.62
N ALA A 439 12.73 43.49 -124.90
CA ALA A 439 13.34 44.77 -125.31
C ALA A 439 13.69 45.67 -124.12
N GLN A 440 14.71 46.51 -124.33
CA GLN A 440 15.70 47.09 -123.41
C GLN A 440 15.35 48.43 -122.66
N HIS A 441 16.10 48.64 -121.56
CA HIS A 441 16.73 49.89 -121.03
C HIS A 441 15.91 51.02 -120.37
N GLN A 442 16.20 51.32 -119.07
CA GLN A 442 17.04 52.45 -118.60
C GLN A 442 17.22 52.49 -117.06
N GLN A 443 18.18 53.30 -116.60
CA GLN A 443 19.04 53.19 -115.40
C GLN A 443 18.50 53.87 -114.09
N THR A 444 18.89 53.29 -112.94
CA THR A 444 19.23 53.78 -111.55
C THR A 444 18.94 55.24 -111.07
N PRO A 445 18.87 55.57 -109.74
CA PRO A 445 19.58 54.92 -108.62
C PRO A 445 18.87 54.73 -107.26
N SER A 446 19.55 53.88 -106.50
CA SER A 446 19.39 53.41 -105.11
C SER A 446 19.69 54.44 -104.02
N THR A 447 19.06 54.25 -102.84
CA THR A 447 19.69 54.53 -101.54
C THR A 447 19.26 53.46 -100.49
N PRO A 448 20.14 53.03 -99.56
CA PRO A 448 19.96 51.82 -98.75
C PRO A 448 19.76 52.10 -97.25
N VAL A 449 18.91 51.33 -96.55
CA VAL A 449 18.95 51.16 -95.08
C VAL A 449 18.34 49.78 -94.73
N THR A 450 19.18 48.76 -94.55
CA THR A 450 19.58 48.11 -93.27
C THR A 450 18.52 47.18 -92.65
N PRO A 451 18.85 45.89 -92.43
CA PRO A 451 17.97 44.92 -91.77
C PRO A 451 18.13 44.97 -90.24
N ILE A 452 17.01 44.98 -89.51
CA ILE A 452 17.01 44.74 -88.06
C ILE A 452 16.76 43.26 -87.79
N HIS A 453 17.76 42.72 -87.09
CA HIS A 453 17.83 41.46 -86.36
C HIS A 453 16.70 41.22 -85.35
N GLU A 454 16.45 39.93 -85.08
CA GLU A 454 16.07 39.31 -83.77
C GLU A 454 14.78 39.79 -83.08
N ALA A 455 13.94 38.96 -82.46
CA ALA A 455 14.16 37.74 -81.69
C ALA A 455 12.91 36.83 -81.81
N SER A 456 12.99 35.50 -81.91
CA SER A 456 13.23 34.56 -80.80
C SER A 456 12.56 34.97 -79.48
N ASN A 457 11.36 34.45 -79.20
CA ASN A 457 11.06 33.98 -77.85
C ASN A 457 10.02 32.85 -77.83
N THR A 458 10.55 31.66 -77.59
CA THR A 458 9.95 30.49 -76.96
C THR A 458 9.66 30.74 -75.48
N GLU A 459 8.44 30.40 -75.02
CA GLU A 459 8.08 29.87 -73.69
C GLU A 459 6.60 29.45 -73.85
N LYS A 460 6.11 28.20 -73.72
CA LYS A 460 6.35 27.07 -72.81
C LYS A 460 6.23 27.41 -71.32
N LYS A 461 5.00 27.26 -70.81
CA LYS A 461 4.63 26.53 -69.57
C LYS A 461 3.09 26.40 -69.57
N GLN A 462 2.48 25.23 -69.77
CA GLN A 462 2.40 24.06 -68.89
C GLN A 462 2.02 24.38 -67.44
N GLN A 463 0.77 24.02 -67.14
CA GLN A 463 0.33 23.23 -65.99
C GLN A 463 0.49 23.84 -64.59
N ALA A 464 -0.65 24.28 -64.06
CA ALA A 464 -1.23 23.70 -62.85
C ALA A 464 -2.71 23.35 -63.16
#